data_AF-A0A969PXQ9-F1
#
_entry.id   AF-A0A969PXQ9-F1
#
_cell.length_a   1.000
_cell.length_b   1.000
_cell.length_c   1.000
_cell.angle_alpha   90.00
_cell.angle_beta   90.00
_cell.angle_gamma   90.00
#
_symmetry.space_group_name_H-M   'P 1'
#
loop_
_entity.id
_entity.type
_entity.pdbx_description
1 polymer ?
#
loop_
_entity_poly.entity_id
_entity_poly.type
_entity_poly.pdbx_seq_one_letter_code
_entity_poly.pdbx_strand_id
1 'polypeptide(L)'
;MSANLAVGSGNGLSILTVRVSEADTWTIGAAFNNARSPAVGSDQAIAQLSNSNLIGRGDRADLIYSHTEGSDTFNFSYQVPINSKMARFARLCNLI
;
A
#
# COMPACT_ATOMS: atom_id res chain seq x y z
N MET A 1 2.34 5.26 -21.37
CA MET A 1 2.53 6.61 -20.79
C MET A 1 3.42 7.43 -21.69
N SER A 2 3.19 8.74 -21.79
CA SER A 2 4.05 9.66 -22.57
C SER A 2 4.19 10.99 -21.84
N ALA A 3 5.40 11.55 -21.84
CA ALA A 3 5.68 12.90 -21.36
C ALA A 3 6.22 13.74 -22.53
N ASN A 4 5.71 14.95 -22.70
CA ASN A 4 6.17 15.90 -23.71
C ASN A 4 6.55 17.23 -23.06
N LEU A 5 7.69 17.79 -23.47
CA LEU A 5 8.19 19.08 -23.01
C LEU A 5 8.16 20.06 -24.19
N ALA A 6 7.38 21.12 -24.08
CA ALA A 6 7.25 22.16 -25.11
C ALA A 6 7.78 23.50 -24.61
N VAL A 7 8.22 24.37 -25.53
CA VAL A 7 8.58 25.76 -25.21
C VAL A 7 7.33 26.50 -24.75
N GLY A 8 7.41 27.14 -23.57
CA GLY A 8 6.32 27.91 -22.98
C GLY A 8 6.16 29.29 -23.62
N SER A 9 5.12 30.04 -23.22
CA SER A 9 4.76 31.34 -23.80
C SER A 9 5.74 32.49 -23.54
N GLY A 10 6.89 32.24 -22.90
CA GLY A 10 7.94 33.23 -22.62
C GLY A 10 9.33 32.58 -22.54
N ASN A 11 10.38 33.37 -22.76
CA ASN A 11 11.76 32.88 -22.73
C ASN A 11 12.08 32.16 -21.40
N GLY A 12 12.60 30.93 -21.49
CA GLY A 12 12.97 30.12 -20.34
C GLY A 12 11.83 29.32 -19.69
N LEU A 13 10.58 29.46 -20.16
CA LEU A 13 9.46 28.65 -19.67
C LEU A 13 9.32 27.37 -20.50
N SER A 14 8.96 26.27 -19.85
CA SER A 14 8.62 25.01 -20.53
C SER A 14 7.27 24.48 -20.02
N ILE A 15 6.47 23.93 -20.92
CA ILE A 15 5.20 23.27 -20.62
C ILE A 15 5.45 21.77 -20.62
N LEU A 16 5.19 21.12 -19.48
CA LEU A 16 5.23 19.67 -19.36
C LEU A 16 3.81 19.11 -19.49
N THR A 17 3.55 18.35 -20.56
CA THR A 17 2.30 17.61 -20.74
C THR A 17 2.53 16.14 -20.44
N VAL A 18 1.82 15.60 -19.46
CA VAL A 18 1.91 14.19 -19.05
C VAL A 18 0.59 13.48 -19.34
N ARG A 19 0.64 12.36 -20.06
CA ARG A 19 -0.51 11.46 -20.24
C ARG A 19 -0.25 10.13 -19.55
N VAL A 20 -1.08 9.84 -18.55
CA VAL A 20 -1.06 8.61 -17.76
C VAL A 20 -2.39 7.87 -17.88
N SER A 21 -2.31 6.54 -17.74
CA SER A 21 -3.48 5.69 -17.47
C SER A 21 -3.36 5.23 -16.04
N GLU A 22 -4.42 5.39 -15.26
CA GLU A 22 -4.45 4.88 -13.89
C GLU A 22 -4.55 3.35 -13.92
N ALA A 23 -3.81 2.69 -13.03
CA ALA A 23 -3.91 1.25 -12.81
C ALA A 23 -4.99 0.96 -11.77
N ASP A 24 -5.51 -0.27 -11.73
CA ASP A 24 -6.40 -0.71 -10.66
C ASP A 24 -5.71 -0.53 -9.30
N THR A 25 -6.41 0.14 -8.38
CA THR A 25 -5.82 0.59 -7.10
C THR A 25 -6.09 -0.38 -5.97
N TRP A 26 -7.08 -1.26 -6.10
CA TRP A 26 -7.46 -2.23 -5.09
C TRP A 26 -6.70 -3.54 -5.24
N THR A 27 -6.24 -4.09 -4.12
CA THR A 27 -5.67 -5.45 -4.05
C THR A 27 -6.30 -6.20 -2.89
N ILE A 28 -6.79 -7.40 -3.16
CA ILE A 28 -7.33 -8.32 -2.16
C ILE A 28 -6.48 -9.57 -2.18
N GLY A 29 -6.06 -10.04 -1.01
CA GLY A 29 -5.22 -11.22 -0.88
C GLY A 29 -5.62 -12.05 0.32
N ALA A 30 -5.41 -13.36 0.20
CA ALA A 30 -5.45 -14.28 1.32
C ALA A 30 -4.24 -15.21 1.22
N ALA A 31 -3.66 -15.57 2.36
CA ALA A 31 -2.56 -16.51 2.43
C ALA A 31 -2.78 -17.46 3.61
N PHE A 32 -2.36 -18.71 3.44
CA PHE A 32 -2.30 -19.70 4.50
C PHE A 32 -0.89 -20.28 4.51
N ASN A 33 -0.22 -20.24 5.65
CA ASN A 33 1.16 -20.72 5.77
C ASN A 33 1.36 -21.47 7.09
N ASN A 34 2.35 -22.37 7.12
CA ASN A 34 2.72 -23.19 8.27
C ASN A 34 4.24 -23.15 8.54
N ALA A 35 4.89 -22.02 8.22
CA ALA A 35 6.35 -21.93 8.07
C ALA A 35 7.16 -21.80 9.38
N ARG A 36 6.64 -22.27 10.54
CA ARG A 36 7.41 -22.32 11.79
C ARG A 36 7.64 -23.76 12.26
N SER A 37 8.73 -23.95 13.02
CA SER A 37 9.12 -25.24 13.58
C SER A 37 7.95 -25.89 14.35
N PRO A 38 7.72 -27.22 14.23
CA PRO A 38 6.55 -27.94 14.80
C PRO A 38 6.32 -27.78 16.31
N ALA A 39 7.24 -27.13 17.04
CA ALA A 39 7.21 -26.93 18.47
C ALA A 39 6.77 -25.52 18.93
N VAL A 40 6.49 -24.56 18.03
CA VAL A 40 6.28 -23.13 18.43
C VAL A 40 5.14 -22.36 17.73
N GLY A 41 4.31 -22.99 16.89
CA GLY A 41 3.08 -22.35 16.38
C GLY A 41 2.57 -22.91 15.06
N SER A 42 1.30 -23.30 15.09
CA SER A 42 0.42 -23.80 14.03
C SER A 42 0.15 -22.79 12.92
N ASP A 43 -0.22 -23.29 11.74
CA ASP A 43 -1.17 -22.70 10.80
C ASP A 43 -1.53 -21.22 11.01
N GLN A 44 -0.99 -20.37 10.14
CA GLN A 44 -1.31 -18.95 10.05
C GLN A 44 -2.17 -18.66 8.83
N ALA A 45 -3.35 -18.09 9.05
CA ALA A 45 -4.20 -17.53 8.01
C ALA A 45 -4.05 -16.00 7.99
N ILE A 46 -3.94 -15.42 6.80
CA ILE A 46 -3.83 -13.97 6.59
C ILE A 46 -4.86 -13.54 5.55
N ALA A 47 -5.56 -12.45 5.83
CA ALA A 47 -6.38 -11.72 4.87
C ALA A 47 -5.85 -10.29 4.73
N GLN A 48 -5.74 -9.80 3.50
CA GLN A 48 -5.24 -8.47 3.18
C GLN A 48 -6.20 -7.74 2.23
N LEU A 49 -6.44 -6.47 2.54
CA LEU A 49 -7.08 -5.50 1.66
C LEU A 49 -6.16 -4.28 1.55
N SER A 50 -5.91 -3.82 0.33
CA SER A 50 -5.07 -2.66 0.06
C SER A 50 -5.69 -1.75 -0.99
N ASN A 51 -5.48 -0.44 -0.85
CA ASN A 51 -5.75 0.55 -1.88
C ASN A 51 -4.51 1.44 -2.08
N SER A 52 -4.03 1.61 -3.32
CA SER A 52 -2.82 2.40 -3.65
C SER A 52 -3.07 3.83 -4.12
N ASN A 53 -4.30 4.34 -4.04
CA ASN A 53 -4.65 5.72 -4.32
C ASN A 53 -5.98 6.12 -3.63
N LEU A 54 -6.09 5.88 -2.31
CA LEU A 54 -7.39 5.86 -1.62
C LEU A 54 -8.12 7.21 -1.67
N ILE A 55 -7.39 8.34 -1.58
CA ILE A 55 -7.97 9.69 -1.67
C ILE A 55 -7.53 10.45 -2.93
N GLY A 56 -6.93 9.78 -3.92
CA GLY A 56 -6.52 10.39 -5.18
C GLY A 56 -5.20 11.19 -5.12
N ARG A 57 -4.38 10.99 -4.08
CA ARG A 57 -3.11 11.74 -3.89
C ARG A 57 -1.86 10.85 -3.98
N GLY A 58 -1.99 9.64 -4.53
CA GLY A 58 -0.91 8.64 -4.55
C GLY A 58 -0.63 8.04 -3.17
N ASP A 59 -1.61 8.11 -2.28
CA ASP A 59 -1.57 7.56 -0.93
C ASP A 59 -1.95 6.07 -0.92
N ARG A 60 -1.49 5.34 0.09
CA ARG A 60 -1.75 3.91 0.23
C ARG A 60 -2.33 3.56 1.59
N ALA A 61 -3.41 2.79 1.60
CA ALA A 61 -3.98 2.19 2.80
C ALA A 61 -3.85 0.66 2.73
N ASP A 62 -3.48 0.05 3.85
CA ASP A 62 -3.35 -1.40 4.00
C ASP A 62 -4.08 -1.85 5.27
N LEU A 63 -4.90 -2.87 5.11
CA LEU A 63 -5.61 -3.57 6.18
C LEU A 63 -5.19 -5.04 6.13
N ILE A 64 -4.64 -5.55 7.23
CA ILE A 64 -4.20 -6.94 7.34
C ILE A 64 -4.77 -7.53 8.62
N TYR A 65 -5.46 -8.65 8.47
CA TYR A 65 -5.86 -9.52 9.56
C TYR A 65 -5.07 -10.82 9.47
N SER A 66 -4.54 -11.28 10.60
CA SER A 66 -3.87 -12.58 10.68
C SER A 66 -4.29 -13.35 11.90
N HIS A 67 -4.58 -14.63 11.70
CA HIS A 67 -4.94 -15.59 12.73
C HIS A 67 -3.86 -16.67 12.84
N THR A 68 -3.50 -17.05 14.06
CA THR A 68 -2.63 -18.21 14.40
C THR A 68 -3.27 -18.93 15.59
N GLU A 69 -2.98 -20.20 15.88
CA GLU A 69 -3.46 -20.78 17.15
C GLU A 69 -2.94 -19.94 18.31
N GLY A 70 -3.87 -19.42 19.11
CA GLY A 70 -3.59 -18.66 20.31
C GLY A 70 -3.36 -17.16 20.13
N SER A 71 -3.50 -16.60 18.92
CA SER A 71 -3.53 -15.14 18.77
C SER A 71 -4.15 -14.68 17.45
N ASP A 72 -4.81 -13.52 17.52
CA ASP A 72 -5.25 -12.75 16.38
C ASP A 72 -4.47 -11.43 16.31
N THR A 73 -4.20 -10.95 15.11
CA THR A 73 -3.55 -9.67 14.91
C THR A 73 -4.25 -8.87 13.83
N PHE A 74 -4.48 -7.61 14.14
CA PHE A 74 -5.06 -6.64 13.23
C PHE A 74 -4.07 -5.50 13.00
N ASN A 75 -3.72 -5.26 11.75
CA ASN A 75 -2.82 -4.20 11.35
C ASN A 75 -3.51 -3.27 10.34
N PHE A 76 -3.53 -1.99 10.68
CA PHE A 76 -3.92 -0.94 9.75
C PHE A 76 -2.72 -0.02 9.51
N SER A 77 -2.40 0.26 8.25
CA SER A 77 -1.39 1.25 7.92
C SER A 77 -1.82 2.17 6.79
N TYR A 78 -1.38 3.43 6.85
CA TYR A 78 -1.67 4.47 5.89
C TYR A 78 -0.39 5.23 5.53
N GLN A 79 -0.17 5.47 4.24
CA GLN A 79 1.05 6.07 3.71
C GLN A 79 0.68 7.25 2.82
N VAL A 80 1.32 8.39 3.04
CA VAL A 80 1.10 9.61 2.28
C VAL A 80 2.43 10.10 1.69
N PRO A 81 2.50 10.41 0.39
CA PRO A 81 3.67 11.04 -0.19
C PRO A 81 3.72 12.52 0.21
N ILE A 82 4.75 12.91 0.98
CA ILE A 82 5.01 14.32 1.32
C ILE A 82 5.94 14.95 0.27
N ASN A 83 6.86 14.16 -0.29
CA ASN A 83 7.74 14.48 -1.41
C ASN A 83 8.22 13.15 -2.05
N SER A 84 9.42 13.09 -2.64
CA SER A 84 10.04 11.82 -3.08
C SER A 84 10.17 10.77 -1.97
N LYS A 85 9.97 11.17 -0.71
CA LYS A 85 9.89 10.32 0.47
C LYS A 85 8.44 10.15 0.90
N MET A 86 8.10 8.92 1.25
CA MET A 86 6.78 8.55 1.78
C MET A 86 6.78 8.67 3.31
N ALA A 87 5.72 9.24 3.89
CA ALA A 87 5.45 9.15 5.31
C ALA A 87 4.49 7.98 5.57
N ARG A 88 4.73 7.20 6.63
CA ARG A 88 3.93 6.01 6.98
C ARG A 88 3.43 6.09 8.42
N PHE A 89 2.13 5.88 8.59
CA PHE A 89 1.47 5.65 9.88
C PHE A 89 0.99 4.20 9.91
N ALA A 90 1.19 3.51 11.03
CA ALA A 90 0.73 2.13 11.20
C ALA A 90 0.30 1.88 12.64
N ARG A 91 -0.76 1.09 12.83
CA ARG A 91 -1.25 0.61 14.11
C ARG A 91 -1.41 -0.89 14.05
N LEU A 92 -0.72 -1.57 14.96
CA LEU A 92 -0.84 -3.01 15.20
C LEU A 92 -1.60 -3.23 16.51
N CYS A 93 -2.57 -4.12 16.49
CA CYS A 93 -3.29 -4.56 17.67
C CYS A 93 -3.24 -6.09 17.73
N ASN A 94 -2.71 -6.62 18.81
CA ASN A 94 -2.71 -8.06 19.09
C ASN A 94 -3.90 -8.37 19.99
N LEU A 95 -4.70 -9.34 19.59
CA LEU A 95 -5.77 -9.92 20.38
C LEU A 95 -5.32 -11.33 20.79
N ILE A 96 -5.54 -11.66 22.06
CA ILE A 96 -5.20 -12.95 22.70
C ILE A 96 -6.52 -13.64 23.00
#